data_AF-A0A246EB11-F1
#
_entry.id   AF-A0A246EB11-F1
#
_cell.length_a   1.000
_cell.length_b   1.000
_cell.length_c   1.000
_cell.angle_alpha   90.00
_cell.angle_beta   90.00
_cell.angle_gamma   90.00
#
_symmetry.space_group_name_H-M   'P 1'
#
loop_
_entity.id
_entity.type
_entity.pdbx_description
1 polymer ?
#
loop_
_entity_poly.entity_id
_entity_poly.type
_entity_poly.pdbx_seq_one_letter_code
_entity_poly.pdbx_strand_id
1 'polypeptide(L)'
;MEERTSRRQIIRFRWAAAVAAIAGSVLAILAIGFDFSGFWGGFVLGTGVGSIVLAAYLSGLVTGMSRALSAPTWLPARETGSV
;
A
#
# COMPACT_ATOMS: atom_id res chain seq x y z
N MET A 1 11.87 7.94 -19.03
CA MET A 1 10.84 8.81 -18.40
C MET A 1 9.91 8.01 -17.49
N GLU A 2 9.61 6.73 -17.81
CA GLU A 2 8.80 5.81 -16.98
C GLU A 2 9.30 5.55 -15.56
N GLU A 3 10.61 5.45 -15.34
CA GLU A 3 11.16 5.09 -14.02
C GLU A 3 10.82 6.15 -12.93
N ARG A 4 10.85 7.44 -13.30
CA ARG A 4 10.45 8.54 -12.40
C ARG A 4 8.96 8.51 -12.08
N THR A 5 8.12 8.13 -13.05
CA THR A 5 6.67 8.01 -12.83
C THR A 5 6.33 6.83 -11.93
N SER A 6 7.05 5.71 -12.06
CA SER A 6 6.90 4.51 -11.24
C SER A 6 7.26 4.76 -9.77
N ARG A 7 8.40 5.41 -9.48
CA ARG A 7 8.74 5.81 -8.09
C ARG A 7 7.70 6.71 -7.45
N ARG A 8 7.16 7.68 -8.20
CA ARG A 8 6.16 8.62 -7.67
C ARG A 8 4.83 7.92 -7.33
N GLN A 9 4.44 6.92 -8.13
CA GLN A 9 3.26 6.09 -7.84
C GLN A 9 3.46 5.22 -6.60
N ILE A 10 4.63 4.59 -6.45
CA ILE A 10 4.96 3.78 -5.25
C ILE A 10 4.88 4.61 -3.97
N ILE A 11 5.42 5.84 -3.99
CA ILE A 11 5.34 6.76 -2.84
C ILE A 11 3.89 7.11 -2.53
N ARG A 12 3.06 7.39 -3.54
CA ARG A 12 1.62 7.69 -3.34
C ARG A 12 0.87 6.52 -2.73
N PHE A 13 1.09 5.30 -3.21
CA PHE A 13 0.44 4.11 -2.65
C PHE A 13 0.89 3.81 -1.22
N ARG A 14 2.16 4.05 -0.88
CA ARG A 14 2.67 3.97 0.50
C ARG A 14 1.96 4.96 1.43
N TRP A 15 1.81 6.21 0.98
CA TRP A 15 1.09 7.23 1.75
C TRP A 15 -0.39 6.87 1.91
N ALA A 16 -1.05 6.43 0.85
CA ALA A 16 -2.44 5.98 0.90
C ALA A 16 -2.62 4.80 1.87
N ALA A 17 -1.71 3.83 1.87
CA ALA A 17 -1.72 2.71 2.81
C ALA A 17 -1.58 3.19 4.26
N ALA A 18 -0.63 4.09 4.54
CA ALA A 18 -0.42 4.63 5.88
C ALA A 18 -1.65 5.40 6.37
N VAL A 19 -2.23 6.25 5.53
CA VAL A 19 -3.43 7.03 5.88
C VAL A 19 -4.63 6.11 6.11
N ALA A 20 -4.84 5.10 5.26
CA ALA A 20 -5.91 4.13 5.44
C ALA A 20 -5.76 3.32 6.74
N ALA A 21 -4.54 2.90 7.08
CA ALA A 21 -4.28 2.19 8.33
C ALA A 21 -4.57 3.06 9.56
N ILE A 22 -4.13 4.32 9.55
CA ILE A 22 -4.35 5.27 10.65
C ILE A 22 -5.83 5.56 10.78
N ALA A 23 -6.50 5.95 9.70
CA ALA A 23 -7.93 6.25 9.70
C ALA A 23 -8.76 5.03 10.14
N GLY A 24 -8.43 3.84 9.63
CA GLY A 24 -9.07 2.60 10.01
C GLY A 24 -8.94 2.27 11.49
N SER A 25 -7.73 2.44 12.04
CA SER A 25 -7.45 2.21 13.46
C SER A 25 -8.21 3.20 14.35
N VAL A 26 -8.24 4.48 13.97
CA VAL A 26 -8.98 5.52 14.70
C VAL A 26 -10.47 5.22 14.71
N LEU A 27 -11.05 4.86 13.56
CA LEU A 27 -12.47 4.47 13.47
C LEU A 27 -12.78 3.24 14.31
N ALA A 28 -11.95 2.21 14.26
CA ALA A 28 -12.12 1.02 15.07
C ALA A 28 -12.09 1.33 16.58
N ILE A 29 -11.15 2.16 17.04
CA ILE A 29 -11.04 2.58 18.45
C ILE A 29 -12.27 3.42 18.85
N LEU A 30 -12.68 4.37 18.01
CA LEU A 30 -13.85 5.20 18.26
C LEU A 30 -15.12 4.36 18.38
N ALA A 31 -15.27 3.33 17.55
CA ALA A 31 -16.45 2.47 17.62
C ALA A 31 -16.52 1.60 18.87
N ILE A 32 -15.37 1.33 19.53
CA ILE A 32 -15.32 0.64 20.81
C ILE A 32 -15.68 1.61 21.96
N GLY A 33 -15.22 2.86 21.87
CA GLY A 33 -15.34 3.84 22.95
C GLY A 33 -16.62 4.69 22.95
N PHE A 34 -17.29 4.84 21.81
CA PHE A 34 -18.55 5.58 21.69
C PHE A 34 -19.74 4.63 21.61
N ASP A 35 -20.81 4.95 22.34
CA ASP A 35 -22.09 4.25 22.31
C ASP A 35 -22.85 4.56 21.00
N PHE A 36 -22.32 4.07 19.89
CA PHE A 36 -22.98 4.09 18.59
C PHE A 36 -23.93 2.90 18.51
N SER A 37 -25.14 3.06 19.01
CA SER A 37 -26.16 2.01 18.91
C SER A 37 -26.62 1.78 17.46
N GLY A 38 -26.92 0.52 17.12
CA GLY A 38 -27.52 0.14 15.85
C GLY A 38 -26.58 0.22 14.64
N PHE A 39 -27.12 0.66 13.50
CA PHE A 39 -26.42 0.68 12.20
C PHE A 39 -25.10 1.46 12.22
N TRP A 40 -25.04 2.59 12.94
CA TRP A 40 -23.88 3.46 12.95
C TRP A 40 -22.66 2.83 13.62
N GLY A 41 -22.84 2.07 14.71
CA GLY A 41 -21.72 1.36 15.34
C GLY A 41 -21.13 0.29 14.42
N GLY A 42 -22.00 -0.48 13.76
CA GLY A 42 -21.60 -1.47 12.75
C GLY A 42 -20.91 -0.83 11.54
N PHE A 43 -21.39 0.32 11.07
CA PHE A 43 -20.79 1.06 9.97
C PHE A 43 -19.38 1.58 10.31
N VAL A 44 -19.19 2.17 11.49
CA VAL A 44 -17.87 2.68 11.93
C VAL A 44 -16.88 1.53 12.13
N LEU A 45 -17.30 0.41 12.73
CA LEU A 45 -16.47 -0.80 12.84
C LEU A 45 -16.11 -1.36 11.46
N GLY A 46 -17.09 -1.54 10.60
CA GLY A 46 -16.91 -2.12 9.27
C GLY A 46 -16.00 -1.26 8.38
N THR A 47 -16.18 0.07 8.40
CA THR A 47 -15.29 1.00 7.70
C THR A 47 -13.89 1.00 8.30
N GLY A 48 -13.76 0.93 9.63
CA GLY A 48 -12.48 0.80 10.32
C GLY A 48 -11.69 -0.42 9.87
N VAL A 49 -12.31 -1.61 9.95
CA VAL A 49 -11.71 -2.88 9.52
C VAL A 49 -11.41 -2.88 8.02
N GLY A 50 -12.35 -2.42 7.18
CA GLY A 50 -12.16 -2.34 5.73
C GLY A 50 -10.96 -1.46 5.34
N SER A 51 -10.76 -0.35 6.05
CA SER A 51 -9.61 0.54 5.86
C SER A 51 -8.28 -0.13 6.19
N ILE A 52 -8.24 -0.92 7.28
CA ILE A 52 -7.05 -1.70 7.68
C ILE A 52 -6.72 -2.76 6.61
N VAL A 53 -7.74 -3.48 6.11
CA VAL A 53 -7.57 -4.48 5.04
C VAL A 53 -7.04 -3.82 3.76
N LEU A 54 -7.62 -2.68 3.37
CA LEU A 54 -7.15 -1.90 2.22
C LEU A 54 -5.69 -1.47 2.39
N ALA A 55 -5.29 -1.01 3.57
CA ALA A 55 -3.91 -0.63 3.86
C ALA A 55 -2.94 -1.82 3.73
N ALA A 56 -3.33 -3.00 4.22
CA ALA A 56 -2.56 -4.23 4.07
C ALA A 56 -2.38 -4.61 2.60
N TYR A 57 -3.46 -4.54 1.81
CA TYR A 57 -3.42 -4.79 0.36
C TYR A 57 -2.47 -3.83 -0.35
N LEU A 58 -2.60 -2.52 -0.12
CA LEU A 58 -1.74 -1.51 -0.75
C LEU A 58 -0.27 -1.66 -0.34
N SER A 59 0.00 -2.07 0.90
CA SER A 59 1.37 -2.36 1.36
C SER A 59 1.96 -3.57 0.63
N GLY A 60 1.17 -4.62 0.41
CA GLY A 60 1.56 -5.77 -0.41
C GLY A 60 1.86 -5.39 -1.85
N LEU A 61 0.99 -4.57 -2.46
CA LEU A 61 1.17 -4.05 -3.82
C LEU A 61 2.48 -3.27 -3.98
N VAL A 62 2.73 -2.33 -3.07
CA VAL A 62 3.98 -1.55 -3.01
C VAL A 62 5.19 -2.45 -2.91
N THR A 63 5.13 -3.47 -2.06
CA THR A 63 6.23 -4.42 -1.84
C THR A 63 6.51 -5.20 -3.12
N GLY A 64 5.46 -5.65 -3.83
CA GLY A 64 5.58 -6.32 -5.13
C GLY A 64 6.20 -5.41 -6.19
N MET A 65 5.71 -4.18 -6.33
CA MET A 65 6.25 -3.20 -7.30
C MET A 65 7.72 -2.89 -7.03
N SER A 66 8.10 -2.73 -5.76
CA SER A 66 9.48 -2.42 -5.37
C SER A 66 10.43 -3.57 -5.71
N ARG A 67 9.98 -4.83 -5.56
CA ARG A 67 10.76 -6.01 -5.95
C ARG A 67 10.92 -6.13 -7.47
N ALA A 68 9.87 -5.82 -8.23
CA ALA A 68 9.91 -5.86 -9.69
C ALA A 68 10.89 -4.83 -10.29
N LEU A 69 10.99 -3.63 -9.70
CA LEU A 69 11.96 -2.61 -10.12
C LEU A 69 13.42 -2.98 -9.82
N SER A 70 13.65 -3.79 -8.78
CA SER A 70 15.00 -4.22 -8.39
C SER A 70 15.44 -5.51 -9.09
N ALA A 71 14.65 -6.07 -10.00
CA ALA A 71 15.02 -7.28 -10.72
C ALA A 71 16.28 -6.98 -11.57
N PRO A 72 17.38 -7.75 -11.40
CA PRO A 72 18.59 -7.53 -12.16
C PRO A 72 18.31 -7.75 -13.63
N THR A 73 18.39 -6.69 -14.42
CA THR A 73 18.35 -6.77 -15.88
C THR A 73 19.55 -7.56 -16.35
N TRP A 74 19.32 -8.70 -17.00
CA TRP A 74 20.37 -9.46 -17.66
C TRP A 74 20.99 -8.57 -18.74
N LEU A 75 22.22 -8.12 -18.51
CA LEU A 75 23.01 -7.45 -19.53
C LEU A 75 23.67 -8.55 -20.36
N PRO A 76 23.41 -8.64 -21.69
CA PRO A 76 24.13 -9.59 -22.52
C PRO A 76 25.62 -9.30 -22.35
N ALA A 77 26.40 -10.37 -22.16
CA ALA A 77 27.85 -10.25 -22.13
C ALA A 77 28.26 -9.46 -23.37
N ARG A 78 28.88 -8.29 -23.19
CA ARG A 78 29.57 -7.65 -24.30
C ARG A 78 30.57 -8.69 -24.75
N GLU A 79 30.34 -9.26 -25.94
CA GLU A 79 31.42 -9.80 -26.74
C GLU A 79 32.31 -8.60 -27.06
N THR A 80 33.18 -8.24 -26.12
CA THR A 80 34.44 -7.58 -26.45
C THR A 80 35.17 -8.57 -27.31
N GLY A 81 34.87 -8.51 -28.61
CA GLY A 81 35.57 -9.25 -29.64
C GLY A 81 37.05 -8.95 -29.50
N SER A 82 37.76 -9.90 -28.89
CA SER A 82 39.13 -10.19 -29.26
C SER A 82 39.07 -11.01 -30.54
N VAL A 83 39.35 -10.41 -31.69
CA VAL A 83 40.40 -10.79 -32.66
C VAL A 83 40.64 -9.60 -33.58
#